data_AF-A0A522D572-F1
#
_entry.id   AF-A0A522D572-F1
#
_cell.length_a   1.000
_cell.length_b   1.000
_cell.length_c   1.000
_cell.angle_alpha   90.00
_cell.angle_beta   90.00
_cell.angle_gamma   90.00
#
_symmetry.space_group_name_H-M   'P 1'
#
loop_
_entity.id
_entity.type
_entity.pdbx_description
1 polymer ?
#
loop_
_entity_poly.entity_id
_entity_poly.type
_entity_poly.pdbx_seq_one_letter_code
_entity_poly.pdbx_strand_id
1 'polypeptide(L)'
;MPMWQHNRKPSPPQHAVHTPVAAEALSADLMDAVAANDMAAARKVFDRAFWDKSDFRPDGYHLLHAVKRGNRDMAKLLTTHGARWTPEESRIARRMTGPEPWSAVEGVLRQAGMRTQFTEAELRDINPVLMTAWARRSVEHAEQRNSPDAERQRRELERVTVTGIVLLMKSGDTQQAIGLLLARGKKFGDGSPQNPLDVSREASEMAALEPQAPVTVLKFLDALKARGLDVKPVRLSGTLMTLAPGLIKEIDARGLLSEGQAEDRMSLAWNWACIQPKIDMGGGAVIELPPDFVEERHATLAQAAKVLFRKDRPASAAEADYFVGMHESRAKTTPYALARMETALLDTGFFDSPAFTVKHLRQLADTAPGDAGCGVRNLSDNFNRLASARLIADHGAEKFLSSAKFHEIETAHRLRAWKASPAEAVKILDYLASQVKKDAVPDSVVAALKTLRDGGADFSRVEPMRYLGKKAPGLCKTLLDLGIVAARDIDLDALARRSGGELRPLTPRTAEGFADQEFMCQIVLESLAPDKFIPLRAQPDVSYQREFLREYTTNPQMKRRFMAGRIHAPKP
;
A
#
# COMPACT_ATOMS: atom_id res chain seq x y z
N MET A 1 9.61 -66.18 87.62
CA MET A 1 9.11 -67.29 86.78
C MET A 1 8.07 -66.75 85.81
N PRO A 2 8.09 -67.11 84.51
CA PRO A 2 7.61 -66.26 83.43
C PRO A 2 6.22 -66.61 82.89
N MET A 3 5.58 -65.58 82.32
CA MET A 3 4.30 -65.58 81.62
C MET A 3 4.32 -66.36 80.30
N TRP A 4 3.24 -67.09 80.04
CA TRP A 4 2.96 -67.75 78.76
C TRP A 4 2.49 -66.74 77.71
N GLN A 5 3.14 -66.73 76.54
CA GLN A 5 2.74 -65.96 75.37
C GLN A 5 1.91 -66.81 74.40
N HIS A 6 0.78 -66.25 73.95
CA HIS A 6 -0.08 -66.81 72.92
C HIS A 6 0.55 -66.74 71.52
N ASN A 7 0.67 -67.89 70.85
CA ASN A 7 0.96 -67.99 69.42
C ASN A 7 -0.29 -67.58 68.60
N ARG A 8 -0.23 -66.42 67.93
CA ARG A 8 -1.20 -66.02 66.89
C ARG A 8 -0.79 -66.61 65.55
N LYS A 9 -1.75 -67.25 64.85
CA LYS A 9 -1.63 -67.66 63.43
C LYS A 9 -1.36 -66.42 62.55
N PRO A 10 -0.57 -66.53 61.47
CA PRO A 10 -0.41 -65.44 60.51
C PRO A 10 -1.71 -65.26 59.70
N SER A 11 -2.15 -64.00 59.57
CA SER A 11 -3.26 -63.60 58.70
C SER A 11 -2.88 -63.78 57.22
N PRO A 12 -3.85 -64.00 56.31
CA PRO A 12 -3.58 -64.07 54.87
C PRO A 12 -3.09 -62.71 54.36
N PRO A 13 -2.22 -62.68 53.34
CA PRO A 13 -1.77 -61.43 52.74
C PRO A 13 -2.97 -60.68 52.15
N GLN A 14 -3.12 -59.43 52.56
CA GLN A 14 -4.11 -58.51 52.02
C GLN A 14 -3.81 -58.31 50.53
N HIS A 15 -4.75 -58.69 49.65
CA HIS A 15 -4.68 -58.34 48.24
C HIS A 15 -4.61 -56.81 48.12
N ALA A 16 -3.48 -56.30 47.63
CA ALA A 16 -3.35 -54.90 47.25
C ALA A 16 -4.47 -54.57 46.25
N VAL A 17 -5.24 -53.52 46.54
CA VAL A 17 -6.21 -52.96 45.62
C VAL A 17 -5.43 -52.47 44.40
N HIS A 18 -5.43 -53.26 43.32
CA HIS A 18 -4.82 -52.88 42.05
C HIS A 18 -5.65 -51.75 41.44
N THR A 19 -5.14 -50.53 41.51
CA THR A 19 -5.70 -49.40 40.76
C THR A 19 -5.40 -49.65 39.28
N PRO A 20 -6.40 -49.71 38.39
CA PRO A 20 -6.17 -49.93 36.96
C PRO A 20 -5.32 -48.78 36.39
N VAL A 21 -4.30 -49.16 35.62
CA VAL A 21 -3.39 -48.20 34.98
C VAL A 21 -4.10 -47.57 33.78
N ALA A 22 -4.00 -46.24 33.65
CA ALA A 22 -4.58 -45.53 32.53
C ALA A 22 -3.95 -45.98 31.19
N ALA A 23 -4.76 -46.16 30.15
CA ALA A 23 -4.30 -46.57 28.82
C ALA A 23 -3.24 -45.61 28.23
N GLU A 24 -3.27 -44.32 28.59
CA GLU A 24 -2.28 -43.33 28.20
C GLU A 24 -0.89 -43.62 28.78
N ALA A 25 -0.81 -44.09 30.03
CA ALA A 25 0.46 -44.47 30.66
C ALA A 25 1.04 -45.73 29.99
N LEU A 26 0.19 -46.71 29.67
CA LEU A 26 0.60 -47.89 28.91
C LEU A 26 1.07 -47.54 27.49
N SER A 27 0.43 -46.57 26.84
CA SER A 27 0.87 -46.07 25.54
C SER A 27 2.24 -45.41 25.60
N ALA A 28 2.51 -44.59 26.62
CA ALA A 28 3.79 -43.94 26.83
C ALA A 28 4.91 -44.98 27.11
N ASP A 29 4.66 -45.92 28.03
CA ASP A 29 5.60 -47.00 28.35
C ASP A 29 5.92 -47.85 27.10
N LEU A 30 4.90 -48.13 26.26
CA LEU A 30 5.09 -48.86 25.01
C LEU A 30 5.92 -48.06 24.01
N MET A 31 5.64 -46.76 23.86
CA MET A 31 6.42 -45.88 23.00
C MET A 31 7.89 -45.85 23.43
N ASP A 32 8.17 -45.81 24.73
CA ASP A 32 9.52 -45.86 25.26
C ASP A 32 10.25 -47.15 24.90
N ALA A 33 9.56 -48.30 25.00
CA ALA A 33 10.09 -49.59 24.62
C ALA A 33 10.37 -49.69 23.11
N VAL A 34 9.43 -49.24 22.28
CA VAL A 34 9.61 -49.14 20.81
C VAL A 34 10.79 -48.21 20.49
N ALA A 35 10.87 -47.08 21.20
CA ALA A 35 11.91 -46.09 21.04
C ALA A 35 13.26 -46.48 21.66
N ALA A 36 13.34 -47.55 22.44
CA ALA A 36 14.58 -48.18 22.92
C ALA A 36 14.94 -49.45 22.13
N ASN A 37 14.07 -49.89 21.20
CA ASN A 37 14.18 -51.18 20.53
C ASN A 37 14.11 -52.39 21.49
N ASP A 38 13.46 -52.23 22.64
CA ASP A 38 13.41 -53.21 23.72
C ASP A 38 12.13 -54.06 23.63
N MET A 39 12.26 -55.23 23.01
CA MET A 39 11.18 -56.21 22.86
C MET A 39 10.67 -56.75 24.22
N ALA A 40 11.55 -56.86 25.22
CA ALA A 40 11.17 -57.39 26.52
C ALA A 40 10.34 -56.35 27.30
N ALA A 41 10.74 -55.09 27.26
CA ALA A 41 9.96 -53.99 27.81
C ALA A 41 8.59 -53.87 27.13
N ALA A 42 8.52 -53.94 25.80
CA ALA A 42 7.25 -53.87 25.07
C ALA A 42 6.29 -55.02 25.45
N ARG A 43 6.82 -56.25 25.62
CA ARG A 43 6.04 -57.40 26.10
C ARG A 43 5.51 -57.18 27.52
N LYS A 44 6.35 -56.65 28.43
CA LYS A 44 5.91 -56.32 29.80
C LYS A 44 4.76 -55.32 29.82
N VAL A 45 4.73 -54.36 28.90
CA VAL A 45 3.61 -53.41 28.78
C VAL A 45 2.32 -54.11 28.37
N PHE A 46 2.38 -55.03 27.40
CA PHE A 46 1.21 -55.82 27.01
C PHE A 46 0.76 -56.81 28.08
N ASP A 47 1.69 -57.45 28.78
CA ASP A 47 1.38 -58.33 29.91
C ASP A 47 0.68 -57.52 31.01
N ARG A 48 1.20 -56.33 31.33
CA ARG A 48 0.58 -55.41 32.29
C ARG A 48 -0.82 -55.00 31.86
N ALA A 49 -1.00 -54.59 30.60
CA ALA A 49 -2.32 -54.26 30.05
C ALA A 49 -3.31 -55.42 30.16
N PHE A 50 -2.85 -56.65 29.89
CA PHE A 50 -3.67 -57.87 30.01
C PHE A 50 -4.06 -58.16 31.46
N TRP A 51 -3.11 -58.17 32.39
CA TRP A 51 -3.37 -58.47 33.80
C TRP A 51 -4.22 -57.39 34.48
N ASP A 52 -4.04 -56.12 34.11
CA ASP A 52 -4.82 -54.99 34.60
C ASP A 52 -6.20 -54.87 33.89
N LYS A 53 -6.52 -55.78 32.94
CA LYS A 53 -7.74 -55.78 32.12
C LYS A 53 -7.99 -54.45 31.40
N SER A 54 -6.91 -53.78 30.99
CA SER A 54 -6.98 -52.57 30.19
C SER A 54 -7.48 -52.88 28.78
N ASP A 55 -8.24 -51.95 28.20
CA ASP A 55 -8.65 -51.97 26.80
C ASP A 55 -7.57 -51.39 25.85
N PHE A 56 -6.39 -51.05 26.39
CA PHE A 56 -5.26 -50.52 25.65
C PHE A 56 -4.88 -51.41 24.46
N ARG A 57 -4.74 -50.79 23.29
CA ARG A 57 -4.19 -51.40 22.08
C ARG A 57 -3.14 -50.47 21.47
N PRO A 58 -2.05 -51.02 20.91
CA PRO A 58 -1.13 -50.24 20.11
C PRO A 58 -1.83 -49.73 18.84
N ASP A 59 -1.45 -48.54 18.38
CA ASP A 59 -1.99 -47.89 17.19
C ASP A 59 -0.93 -47.70 16.09
N GLY A 60 -1.32 -47.11 14.96
CA GLY A 60 -0.40 -46.86 13.84
C GLY A 60 0.78 -45.96 14.19
N TYR A 61 0.69 -45.11 15.24
CA TYR A 61 1.81 -44.28 15.66
C TYR A 61 2.94 -45.12 16.25
N HIS A 62 2.62 -46.06 17.15
CA HIS A 62 3.60 -47.02 17.69
C HIS A 62 4.22 -47.85 16.56
N LEU A 63 3.40 -48.29 15.61
CA LEU A 63 3.83 -49.10 14.48
C LEU A 63 4.77 -48.34 13.53
N LEU A 64 4.48 -47.07 13.24
CA LEU A 64 5.33 -46.21 12.40
C LEU A 64 6.73 -46.06 12.99
N HIS A 65 6.85 -45.87 14.31
CA HIS A 65 8.15 -45.74 14.97
C HIS A 65 8.97 -47.04 14.95
N ALA A 66 8.33 -48.19 15.16
CA ALA A 66 8.99 -49.49 15.02
C ALA A 66 9.50 -49.72 13.59
N VAL A 67 8.69 -49.33 12.60
CA VAL A 67 8.98 -49.49 11.17
C VAL A 67 10.09 -48.56 10.70
N LYS A 68 10.07 -47.27 11.08
CA LYS A 68 11.14 -46.30 10.75
C LYS A 68 12.54 -46.77 11.19
N ARG A 69 12.58 -47.61 12.22
CA ARG A 69 13.83 -48.18 12.76
C ARG A 69 14.21 -49.52 12.14
N GLY A 70 13.45 -50.00 11.18
CA GLY A 70 13.64 -51.31 10.57
C GLY A 70 13.36 -52.49 11.50
N ASN A 71 12.75 -52.27 12.68
CA ASN A 71 12.50 -53.36 13.63
C ASN A 71 11.25 -54.16 13.24
N ARG A 72 11.45 -55.16 12.40
CA ARG A 72 10.43 -56.11 11.96
C ARG A 72 9.76 -56.85 13.12
N ASP A 73 10.53 -57.29 14.11
CA ASP A 73 9.99 -58.13 15.18
C ASP A 73 9.12 -57.31 16.15
N MET A 74 9.51 -56.05 16.41
CA MET A 74 8.66 -55.11 17.12
C MET A 74 7.40 -54.79 16.33
N ALA A 75 7.50 -54.54 15.02
CA ALA A 75 6.32 -54.32 14.18
C ALA A 75 5.35 -55.51 14.23
N LYS A 76 5.85 -56.75 14.17
CA LYS A 76 5.02 -57.98 14.33
C LYS A 76 4.40 -58.09 15.73
N LEU A 77 5.14 -57.73 16.77
CA LEU A 77 4.63 -57.74 18.14
C LEU A 77 3.45 -56.76 18.25
N LEU A 78 3.63 -55.53 17.80
CA LEU A 78 2.59 -54.50 17.81
C LEU A 78 1.33 -54.94 17.03
N THR A 79 1.50 -55.54 15.85
CA THR A 79 0.37 -56.00 15.03
C THR A 79 -0.35 -57.20 15.64
N THR A 80 0.36 -58.10 16.30
CA THR A 80 -0.20 -59.22 17.07
C THR A 80 -1.09 -58.72 18.21
N HIS A 81 -0.66 -57.65 18.89
CA HIS A 81 -1.42 -57.02 19.98
C HIS A 81 -2.48 -56.02 19.51
N GLY A 82 -2.75 -55.97 18.19
CA GLY A 82 -3.91 -55.27 17.65
C GLY A 82 -3.62 -53.98 16.90
N ALA A 83 -2.35 -53.59 16.71
CA ALA A 83 -2.02 -52.47 15.83
C ALA A 83 -2.53 -52.74 14.42
N ARG A 84 -3.17 -51.72 13.84
CA ARG A 84 -3.66 -51.73 12.46
C ARG A 84 -2.86 -50.73 11.65
N TRP A 85 -2.92 -50.91 10.34
CA TRP A 85 -2.33 -50.02 9.37
C TRP A 85 -3.32 -49.73 8.26
N THR A 86 -3.80 -48.50 8.21
CA THR A 86 -4.86 -48.03 7.33
C THR A 86 -4.30 -47.24 6.13
N PRO A 87 -5.11 -46.99 5.10
CA PRO A 87 -4.71 -46.08 4.01
C PRO A 87 -4.34 -44.70 4.56
N GLU A 88 -5.10 -44.18 5.53
CA GLU A 88 -4.84 -42.89 6.18
C GLU A 88 -3.46 -42.85 6.86
N GLU A 89 -3.16 -43.86 7.68
CA GLU A 89 -1.87 -43.96 8.36
C GLU A 89 -0.70 -44.06 7.38
N SER A 90 -0.91 -44.70 6.22
CA SER A 90 0.08 -44.70 5.13
C SER A 90 0.30 -43.32 4.54
N ARG A 91 -0.76 -42.53 4.33
CA ARG A 91 -0.65 -41.15 3.81
C ARG A 91 0.12 -40.26 4.79
N ILE A 92 -0.25 -40.31 6.07
CA ILE A 92 0.39 -39.54 7.14
C ILE A 92 1.85 -39.94 7.25
N ALA A 93 2.13 -41.24 7.28
CA ALA A 93 3.50 -41.74 7.37
C ALA A 93 4.35 -41.29 6.17
N ARG A 94 3.86 -41.38 4.92
CA ARG A 94 4.56 -40.88 3.72
C ARG A 94 4.96 -39.40 3.83
N ARG A 95 4.08 -38.58 4.41
CA ARG A 95 4.34 -37.15 4.60
C ARG A 95 5.30 -36.88 5.76
N MET A 96 5.28 -37.72 6.80
CA MET A 96 6.14 -37.62 7.99
C MET A 96 7.50 -38.33 7.88
N THR A 97 7.72 -39.22 6.90
CA THR A 97 9.00 -39.93 6.68
C THR A 97 10.03 -39.10 5.91
N GLY A 98 9.62 -37.97 5.31
CA GLY A 98 10.55 -37.11 4.57
C GLY A 98 11.17 -37.81 3.35
N PRO A 99 12.42 -37.48 2.95
CA PRO A 99 13.06 -38.01 1.74
C PRO A 99 13.53 -39.48 1.86
N GLU A 100 13.31 -40.14 3.00
CA GLU A 100 13.62 -41.56 3.14
C GLU A 100 12.81 -42.39 2.14
N PRO A 101 13.40 -43.44 1.56
CA PRO A 101 12.68 -44.29 0.62
C PRO A 101 11.54 -44.99 1.36
N TRP A 102 10.32 -44.52 1.09
CA TRP A 102 9.07 -45.13 1.57
C TRP A 102 9.04 -46.65 1.38
N SER A 103 9.74 -47.17 0.36
CA SER A 103 9.89 -48.59 0.11
C SER A 103 10.49 -49.40 1.27
N ALA A 104 11.37 -48.80 2.09
CA ALA A 104 11.92 -49.45 3.29
C ALA A 104 10.87 -49.61 4.39
N VAL A 105 10.11 -48.53 4.65
CA VAL A 105 8.97 -48.51 5.58
C VAL A 105 7.90 -49.51 5.13
N GLU A 106 7.58 -49.49 3.83
CA GLU A 106 6.60 -50.39 3.22
C GLU A 106 7.02 -51.86 3.32
N GLY A 107 8.30 -52.15 3.12
CA GLY A 107 8.85 -53.50 3.23
C GLY A 107 8.66 -54.10 4.61
N VAL A 108 8.94 -53.33 5.67
CA VAL A 108 8.78 -53.79 7.06
C VAL A 108 7.29 -53.97 7.42
N LEU A 109 6.41 -53.05 7.00
CA LEU A 109 4.96 -53.18 7.18
C LEU A 109 4.40 -54.44 6.52
N ARG A 110 4.78 -54.70 5.26
CA ARG A 110 4.38 -55.90 4.53
C ARG A 110 4.86 -57.18 5.23
N GLN A 111 6.10 -57.18 5.71
CA GLN A 111 6.68 -58.30 6.47
C GLN A 111 6.07 -58.50 7.87
N ALA A 112 5.38 -57.48 8.40
CA ALA A 112 4.59 -57.54 9.63
C ALA A 112 3.11 -57.92 9.36
N GLY A 113 2.76 -58.25 8.11
CA GLY A 113 1.42 -58.70 7.71
C GLY A 113 0.42 -57.57 7.41
N MET A 114 0.90 -56.33 7.24
CA MET A 114 0.03 -55.19 6.95
C MET A 114 -0.24 -55.01 5.45
N ARG A 115 -1.44 -54.55 5.11
CA ARG A 115 -1.76 -54.09 3.75
C ARG A 115 -1.04 -52.77 3.50
N THR A 116 -0.23 -52.72 2.44
CA THR A 116 0.49 -51.50 2.02
C THR A 116 0.14 -51.06 0.60
N GLN A 117 -0.55 -51.91 -0.16
CA GLN A 117 -1.03 -51.62 -1.51
C GLN A 117 -2.39 -50.94 -1.43
N PHE A 118 -2.38 -49.63 -1.66
CA PHE A 118 -3.56 -48.77 -1.71
C PHE A 118 -3.63 -48.13 -3.09
N THR A 119 -4.84 -47.96 -3.59
CA THR A 119 -5.14 -47.25 -4.85
C THR A 119 -4.80 -45.77 -4.73
N GLU A 120 -4.60 -45.08 -5.86
CA GLU A 120 -4.39 -43.62 -5.86
C GLU A 120 -5.58 -42.87 -5.26
N ALA A 121 -6.80 -43.37 -5.44
CA ALA A 121 -8.01 -42.81 -4.83
C ALA A 121 -7.98 -42.92 -3.29
N GLU A 122 -7.55 -44.06 -2.74
CA GLU A 122 -7.38 -44.27 -1.30
C GLU A 122 -6.26 -43.40 -0.69
N LEU A 123 -5.37 -42.84 -1.51
CA LEU A 123 -4.22 -42.04 -1.08
C LEU A 123 -4.38 -40.53 -1.30
N ARG A 124 -5.54 -40.07 -1.79
CA ARG A 124 -5.74 -38.68 -2.22
C ARG A 124 -5.89 -37.65 -1.08
N ASP A 125 -6.72 -37.93 -0.08
CA ASP A 125 -7.12 -36.92 0.93
C ASP A 125 -6.55 -37.20 2.34
N ILE A 126 -5.64 -36.40 2.84
CA ILE A 126 -5.04 -36.61 4.19
C ILE A 126 -5.97 -36.07 5.27
N ASN A 127 -6.23 -36.85 6.33
CA ASN A 127 -6.91 -36.38 7.54
C ASN A 127 -5.97 -35.47 8.36
N PRO A 128 -6.20 -34.15 8.38
CA PRO A 128 -5.26 -33.23 8.98
C PRO A 128 -5.21 -33.33 10.51
N VAL A 129 -6.33 -33.71 11.13
CA VAL A 129 -6.44 -33.84 12.59
C VAL A 129 -5.56 -34.99 13.10
N LEU A 130 -5.63 -36.14 12.43
CA LEU A 130 -4.81 -37.29 12.81
C LEU A 130 -3.31 -37.02 12.56
N MET A 131 -2.98 -36.35 11.46
CA MET A 131 -1.60 -35.93 11.14
C MET A 131 -1.00 -35.02 12.23
N THR A 132 -1.75 -34.01 12.67
CA THR A 132 -1.33 -33.12 13.77
C THR A 132 -1.22 -33.86 15.10
N ALA A 133 -2.11 -34.80 15.39
CA ALA A 133 -2.05 -35.62 16.60
C ALA A 133 -0.77 -36.46 16.68
N TRP A 134 -0.37 -37.09 15.56
CA TRP A 134 0.87 -37.87 15.48
C TRP A 134 2.13 -37.02 15.63
N ALA A 135 2.15 -35.84 14.99
CA ALA A 135 3.25 -34.90 15.16
C ALA A 135 3.37 -34.41 16.62
N ARG A 136 2.23 -34.19 17.31
CA ARG A 136 2.22 -33.76 18.72
C ARG A 136 2.79 -34.83 19.64
N ARG A 137 2.35 -36.08 19.49
CA ARG A 137 2.88 -37.21 20.25
C ARG A 137 4.39 -37.41 20.03
N SER A 138 4.89 -37.06 18.84
CA SER A 138 6.33 -37.08 18.56
C SER A 138 7.07 -36.08 19.44
N VAL A 139 6.60 -34.82 19.45
CA VAL A 139 7.16 -33.75 20.27
C VAL A 139 7.14 -34.10 21.76
N GLU A 140 5.97 -34.53 22.28
CA GLU A 140 5.81 -34.90 23.70
C GLU A 140 6.81 -35.98 24.11
N HIS A 141 6.95 -37.02 23.29
CA HIS A 141 7.89 -38.10 23.54
C HIS A 141 9.36 -37.64 23.45
N ALA A 142 9.71 -36.78 22.49
CA ALA A 142 11.06 -36.23 22.38
C ALA A 142 11.42 -35.33 23.57
N GLU A 143 10.47 -34.54 24.07
CA GLU A 143 10.64 -33.68 25.26
C GLU A 143 10.82 -34.50 26.54
N GLN A 144 9.98 -35.51 26.76
CA GLN A 144 10.10 -36.42 27.91
C GLN A 144 11.49 -37.06 27.98
N ARG A 145 12.12 -37.30 26.83
CA ARG A 145 13.46 -37.89 26.73
C ARG A 145 14.61 -36.89 26.72
N ASN A 146 14.34 -35.59 26.84
CA ASN A 146 15.33 -34.53 26.62
C ASN A 146 16.11 -34.71 25.29
N SER A 147 15.41 -35.18 24.25
CA SER A 147 16.03 -35.46 22.95
C SER A 147 16.45 -34.16 22.26
N PRO A 148 17.63 -34.10 21.62
CA PRO A 148 18.03 -32.95 20.81
C PRO A 148 17.07 -32.72 19.61
N ASP A 149 16.27 -33.72 19.24
CA ASP A 149 15.29 -33.62 18.15
C ASP A 149 13.98 -32.90 18.55
N ALA A 150 13.74 -32.62 19.84
CA ALA A 150 12.49 -32.02 20.31
C ALA A 150 12.17 -30.70 19.60
N GLU A 151 13.18 -29.85 19.40
CA GLU A 151 13.02 -28.56 18.72
C GLU A 151 12.72 -28.73 17.22
N ARG A 152 13.37 -29.69 16.55
CA ARG A 152 13.07 -30.03 15.15
C ARG A 152 11.63 -30.53 15.01
N GLN A 153 11.18 -31.38 15.91
CA GLN A 153 9.82 -31.92 15.90
C GLN A 153 8.77 -30.85 16.25
N ARG A 154 9.09 -29.88 17.11
CA ARG A 154 8.21 -28.72 17.38
C ARG A 154 7.95 -27.90 16.12
N ARG A 155 9.00 -27.61 15.35
CA ARG A 155 8.87 -26.89 14.06
C ARG A 155 8.04 -27.69 13.05
N GLU A 156 8.22 -29.01 13.04
CA GLU A 156 7.45 -29.91 12.18
C GLU A 156 5.97 -29.96 12.57
N LEU A 157 5.67 -30.09 13.86
CA LEU A 157 4.30 -30.01 14.40
C LEU A 157 3.64 -28.70 14.00
N GLU A 158 4.35 -27.58 14.13
CA GLU A 158 3.82 -26.28 13.73
C GLU A 158 3.49 -26.25 12.23
N ARG A 159 4.41 -26.70 11.37
CA ARG A 159 4.21 -26.79 9.92
C ARG A 159 2.99 -27.65 9.57
N VAL A 160 2.93 -28.86 10.12
CA VAL A 160 1.85 -29.82 9.93
C VAL A 160 0.50 -29.26 10.37
N THR A 161 0.48 -28.55 11.50
CA THR A 161 -0.74 -27.94 12.04
C THR A 161 -1.27 -26.84 11.12
N VAL A 162 -0.40 -25.94 10.66
CA VAL A 162 -0.81 -24.85 9.75
C VAL A 162 -1.31 -25.41 8.43
N THR A 163 -0.54 -26.31 7.82
CA THR A 163 -0.97 -26.99 6.58
C THR A 163 -2.29 -27.72 6.79
N GLY A 164 -2.48 -28.34 7.95
CA GLY A 164 -3.71 -29.04 8.26
C GLY A 164 -4.93 -28.12 8.40
N ILE A 165 -4.77 -26.98 9.06
CA ILE A 165 -5.80 -25.94 9.14
C ILE A 165 -6.16 -25.46 7.74
N VAL A 166 -5.17 -25.18 6.89
CA VAL A 166 -5.40 -24.69 5.51
C VAL A 166 -6.14 -25.73 4.65
N LEU A 167 -5.82 -27.02 4.79
CA LEU A 167 -6.54 -28.10 4.10
C LEU A 167 -8.01 -28.19 4.55
N LEU A 168 -8.28 -28.02 5.85
CA LEU A 168 -9.64 -28.03 6.40
C LEU A 168 -10.43 -26.76 6.00
N MET A 169 -9.77 -25.60 5.96
CA MET A 169 -10.35 -24.37 5.41
C MET A 169 -10.78 -24.58 3.95
N LYS A 170 -9.90 -25.19 3.14
CA LYS A 170 -10.17 -25.49 1.73
C LYS A 170 -11.31 -26.48 1.53
N SER A 171 -11.42 -27.51 2.36
CA SER A 171 -12.52 -28.49 2.29
C SER A 171 -13.85 -27.96 2.84
N GLY A 172 -13.85 -26.79 3.47
CA GLY A 172 -15.03 -26.20 4.12
C GLY A 172 -15.29 -26.71 5.54
N ASP A 173 -14.45 -27.60 6.09
CA ASP A 173 -14.55 -28.07 7.48
C ASP A 173 -13.97 -27.04 8.46
N THR A 174 -14.67 -25.93 8.57
CA THR A 174 -14.30 -24.80 9.43
C THR A 174 -14.31 -25.19 10.91
N GLN A 175 -15.12 -26.17 11.31
CA GLN A 175 -15.20 -26.64 12.68
C GLN A 175 -13.89 -27.30 13.13
N GLN A 176 -13.38 -28.24 12.33
CA GLN A 176 -12.11 -28.89 12.63
C GLN A 176 -10.93 -27.95 12.47
N ALA A 177 -10.98 -27.02 11.49
CA ALA A 177 -9.95 -26.00 11.32
C ALA A 177 -9.78 -25.13 12.59
N ILE A 178 -10.89 -24.66 13.16
CA ILE A 178 -10.89 -23.91 14.42
C ILE A 178 -10.41 -24.79 15.58
N GLY A 179 -10.81 -26.06 15.62
CA GLY A 179 -10.33 -27.02 16.62
C GLY A 179 -8.81 -27.18 16.62
N LEU A 180 -8.20 -27.32 15.43
CA LEU A 180 -6.73 -27.40 15.30
C LEU A 180 -6.04 -26.09 15.66
N LEU A 181 -6.63 -24.95 15.29
CA LEU A 181 -6.10 -23.63 15.64
C LEU A 181 -6.06 -23.44 17.17
N LEU A 182 -7.15 -23.75 17.88
CA LEU A 182 -7.21 -23.68 19.34
C LEU A 182 -6.26 -24.70 19.99
N ALA A 183 -6.11 -25.87 19.38
CA ALA A 183 -5.19 -26.89 19.87
C ALA A 183 -3.71 -26.51 19.70
N ARG A 184 -3.36 -25.52 18.84
CA ARG A 184 -1.98 -25.06 18.59
C ARG A 184 -1.31 -24.49 19.85
N GLY A 185 -2.10 -24.17 20.88
CA GLY A 185 -1.64 -23.92 22.25
C GLY A 185 -1.45 -22.44 22.58
N LYS A 186 -1.33 -22.15 23.89
CA LYS A 186 -1.37 -20.78 24.46
C LYS A 186 -0.40 -19.78 23.83
N LYS A 187 0.75 -20.22 23.30
CA LYS A 187 1.72 -19.35 22.62
C LYS A 187 1.14 -18.64 21.39
N PHE A 188 0.12 -19.23 20.76
CA PHE A 188 -0.50 -18.74 19.53
C PHE A 188 -1.90 -18.13 19.76
N GLY A 189 -2.31 -18.00 21.02
CA GLY A 189 -3.64 -17.55 21.41
C GLY A 189 -4.52 -18.70 21.89
N ASP A 190 -5.47 -18.38 22.76
CA ASP A 190 -6.62 -19.24 23.07
C ASP A 190 -7.95 -18.63 22.60
N GLY A 191 -7.88 -17.45 21.95
CA GLY A 191 -9.04 -16.72 21.45
C GLY A 191 -9.75 -15.87 22.49
N SER A 192 -9.19 -15.75 23.69
CA SER A 192 -9.61 -14.74 24.67
C SER A 192 -9.08 -13.35 24.31
N PRO A 193 -9.68 -12.26 24.83
CA PRO A 193 -9.17 -10.90 24.66
C PRO A 193 -7.74 -10.71 25.14
N GLN A 194 -7.35 -11.44 26.18
CA GLN A 194 -6.00 -11.38 26.77
C GLN A 194 -4.98 -12.18 25.95
N ASN A 195 -5.43 -13.12 25.12
CA ASN A 195 -4.58 -13.97 24.30
C ASN A 195 -5.24 -14.32 22.95
N PRO A 196 -5.38 -13.33 22.05
CA PRO A 196 -6.05 -13.50 20.76
C PRO A 196 -5.28 -14.42 19.80
N LEU A 197 -6.01 -15.06 18.89
CA LEU A 197 -5.48 -16.03 17.92
C LEU A 197 -4.66 -15.35 16.82
N ASP A 198 -3.48 -15.88 16.50
CA ASP A 198 -2.71 -15.46 15.31
C ASP A 198 -2.98 -16.39 14.14
N VAL A 199 -3.62 -15.87 13.08
CA VAL A 199 -4.00 -16.61 11.86
C VAL A 199 -3.24 -16.14 10.62
N SER A 200 -2.20 -15.32 10.81
CA SER A 200 -1.47 -14.69 9.70
C SER A 200 -0.84 -15.72 8.76
N ARG A 201 -0.36 -16.84 9.32
CA ARG A 201 0.33 -17.88 8.57
C ARG A 201 -0.65 -18.71 7.74
N GLU A 202 -1.78 -19.07 8.32
CA GLU A 202 -2.88 -19.80 7.67
C GLU A 202 -3.47 -18.98 6.52
N ALA A 203 -3.71 -17.68 6.74
CA ALA A 203 -4.16 -16.77 5.68
C ALA A 203 -3.16 -16.70 4.51
N SER A 204 -1.87 -16.61 4.83
CA SER A 204 -0.79 -16.55 3.84
C SER A 204 -0.62 -17.84 3.04
N GLU A 205 -0.65 -18.99 3.72
CA GLU A 205 -0.57 -20.30 3.06
C GLU A 205 -1.81 -20.59 2.21
N MET A 206 -3.02 -20.21 2.67
CA MET A 206 -4.24 -20.33 1.88
C MET A 206 -4.16 -19.49 0.60
N ALA A 207 -3.70 -18.23 0.70
CA ALA A 207 -3.51 -17.33 -0.44
C ALA A 207 -2.54 -17.88 -1.51
N ALA A 208 -1.59 -18.73 -1.11
CA ALA A 208 -0.66 -19.36 -2.03
C ALA A 208 -1.26 -20.51 -2.85
N LEU A 209 -2.33 -21.15 -2.35
CA LEU A 209 -2.79 -22.41 -2.91
C LEU A 209 -3.82 -22.26 -4.03
N GLU A 210 -4.75 -21.31 -3.93
CA GLU A 210 -5.88 -21.24 -4.86
C GLU A 210 -6.35 -19.81 -5.18
N PRO A 211 -6.87 -19.55 -6.40
CA PRO A 211 -7.44 -18.25 -6.76
C PRO A 211 -8.60 -17.80 -5.85
N GLN A 212 -9.39 -18.74 -5.32
CA GLN A 212 -10.53 -18.43 -4.41
C GLN A 212 -10.13 -18.27 -2.94
N ALA A 213 -8.83 -18.32 -2.63
CA ALA A 213 -8.32 -18.16 -1.27
C ALA A 213 -8.88 -16.94 -0.52
N PRO A 214 -9.11 -15.76 -1.14
CA PRO A 214 -9.72 -14.64 -0.44
C PRO A 214 -11.04 -14.98 0.25
N VAL A 215 -11.95 -15.65 -0.47
CA VAL A 215 -13.28 -15.99 0.04
C VAL A 215 -13.16 -16.98 1.20
N THR A 216 -12.28 -17.97 1.07
CA THR A 216 -12.06 -18.99 2.10
C THR A 216 -11.47 -18.40 3.38
N VAL A 217 -10.47 -17.53 3.27
CA VAL A 217 -9.87 -16.84 4.41
C VAL A 217 -10.91 -15.98 5.13
N LEU A 218 -11.72 -15.20 4.39
CA LEU A 218 -12.75 -14.36 4.99
C LEU A 218 -13.84 -15.17 5.70
N LYS A 219 -14.31 -16.27 5.08
CA LYS A 219 -15.26 -17.20 5.73
C LYS A 219 -14.70 -17.76 7.03
N PHE A 220 -13.42 -18.10 7.06
CA PHE A 220 -12.76 -18.60 8.27
C PHE A 220 -12.66 -17.53 9.36
N LEU A 221 -12.26 -16.30 9.01
CA LEU A 221 -12.22 -15.16 9.95
C LEU A 221 -13.61 -14.84 10.52
N ASP A 222 -14.63 -14.84 9.66
CA ASP A 222 -16.02 -14.59 10.08
C ASP A 222 -16.53 -15.69 11.02
N ALA A 223 -16.14 -16.95 10.78
CA ALA A 223 -16.48 -18.07 11.65
C ALA A 223 -15.78 -18.01 13.03
N LEU A 224 -14.54 -17.53 13.10
CA LEU A 224 -13.86 -17.26 14.37
C LEU A 224 -14.59 -16.19 15.17
N LYS A 225 -14.93 -15.06 14.51
CA LYS A 225 -15.68 -13.96 15.14
C LYS A 225 -17.07 -14.38 15.59
N ALA A 226 -17.78 -15.19 14.80
CA ALA A 226 -19.10 -15.72 15.15
C ALA A 226 -19.08 -16.61 16.39
N ARG A 227 -17.93 -17.21 16.72
CA ARG A 227 -17.70 -17.97 17.97
C ARG A 227 -17.25 -17.12 19.14
N GLY A 228 -17.13 -15.80 18.97
CA GLY A 228 -16.61 -14.90 19.98
C GLY A 228 -15.11 -15.08 20.26
N LEU A 229 -14.35 -15.61 19.29
CA LEU A 229 -12.90 -15.73 19.42
C LEU A 229 -12.23 -14.45 18.93
N ASP A 230 -11.38 -13.86 19.76
CA ASP A 230 -10.56 -12.72 19.37
C ASP A 230 -9.38 -13.15 18.50
N VAL A 231 -9.14 -12.37 17.45
CA VAL A 231 -8.11 -12.64 16.44
C VAL A 231 -7.16 -11.45 16.42
N LYS A 232 -5.85 -11.72 16.43
CA LYS A 232 -4.82 -10.70 16.26
C LYS A 232 -4.93 -10.07 14.88
N PRO A 233 -4.48 -8.82 14.72
CA PRO A 233 -4.35 -8.24 13.39
C PRO A 233 -3.52 -9.16 12.48
N VAL A 234 -4.07 -9.46 11.30
CA VAL A 234 -3.50 -10.32 10.28
C VAL A 234 -2.32 -9.60 9.64
N ARG A 235 -1.14 -10.20 9.74
CA ARG A 235 0.07 -9.68 9.09
C ARG A 235 0.02 -9.96 7.60
N LEU A 236 0.26 -8.93 6.80
CA LEU A 236 0.23 -9.01 5.35
C LEU A 236 1.59 -9.50 4.83
N SER A 237 1.80 -10.81 4.81
CA SER A 237 3.02 -11.38 4.21
C SER A 237 3.16 -10.97 2.73
N GLY A 238 4.39 -10.99 2.20
CA GLY A 238 4.64 -10.76 0.77
C GLY A 238 3.77 -11.65 -0.13
N THR A 239 3.49 -12.89 0.30
CA THR A 239 2.59 -13.82 -0.40
C THR A 239 1.16 -13.29 -0.50
N LEU A 240 0.60 -12.75 0.59
CA LEU A 240 -0.74 -12.15 0.57
C LEU A 240 -0.79 -10.93 -0.35
N MET A 241 0.25 -10.09 -0.30
CA MET A 241 0.36 -8.89 -1.13
C MET A 241 0.41 -9.20 -2.62
N THR A 242 1.11 -10.27 -3.00
CA THR A 242 1.26 -10.67 -4.41
C THR A 242 0.03 -11.42 -4.92
N LEU A 243 -0.43 -12.42 -4.17
CA LEU A 243 -1.38 -13.40 -4.69
C LEU A 243 -2.83 -13.03 -4.40
N ALA A 244 -3.09 -12.32 -3.30
CA ALA A 244 -4.44 -11.99 -2.85
C ALA A 244 -4.59 -10.53 -2.32
N PRO A 245 -4.16 -9.48 -3.06
CA PRO A 245 -4.27 -8.11 -2.59
C PRO A 245 -5.72 -7.67 -2.29
N GLY A 246 -6.71 -8.32 -2.90
CA GLY A 246 -8.13 -8.07 -2.64
C GLY A 246 -8.56 -8.38 -1.20
N LEU A 247 -7.80 -9.22 -0.47
CA LEU A 247 -8.05 -9.49 0.94
C LEU A 247 -7.80 -8.29 1.84
N ILE A 248 -6.92 -7.36 1.46
CA ILE A 248 -6.45 -6.28 2.33
C ILE A 248 -7.62 -5.37 2.74
N LYS A 249 -8.46 -5.00 1.77
CA LYS A 249 -9.68 -4.21 2.02
C LYS A 249 -10.66 -4.92 2.93
N GLU A 250 -10.83 -6.22 2.74
CA GLU A 250 -11.80 -7.01 3.50
C GLU A 250 -11.32 -7.33 4.93
N ILE A 251 -10.01 -7.46 5.13
CA ILE A 251 -9.38 -7.56 6.45
C ILE A 251 -9.48 -6.23 7.20
N ASP A 252 -9.23 -5.10 6.52
CA ASP A 252 -9.39 -3.76 7.10
C ASP A 252 -10.83 -3.46 7.49
N ALA A 253 -11.80 -3.82 6.65
CA ALA A 253 -13.23 -3.69 6.96
C ALA A 253 -13.65 -4.47 8.23
N ARG A 254 -12.87 -5.48 8.63
CA ARG A 254 -13.08 -6.26 9.86
C ARG A 254 -12.30 -5.73 11.06
N GLY A 255 -11.49 -4.68 10.88
CA GLY A 255 -10.61 -4.12 11.91
C GLY A 255 -9.42 -5.03 12.25
N LEU A 256 -9.08 -5.97 11.36
CA LEU A 256 -8.06 -7.00 11.58
C LEU A 256 -6.75 -6.69 10.86
N LEU A 257 -6.52 -5.45 10.43
CA LEU A 257 -5.29 -5.06 9.75
C LEU A 257 -4.26 -4.56 10.77
N SER A 258 -3.02 -5.06 10.71
CA SER A 258 -1.99 -4.68 11.69
C SER A 258 -1.61 -3.20 11.62
N GLU A 259 -1.29 -2.60 12.78
CA GLU A 259 -0.59 -1.32 12.88
C GLU A 259 0.89 -1.51 12.50
N GLY A 260 1.53 -0.49 11.91
CA GLY A 260 2.95 -0.57 11.50
C GLY A 260 3.20 -1.05 10.07
N GLN A 261 2.41 -0.57 9.12
CA GLN A 261 2.34 -1.05 7.73
C GLN A 261 3.46 -0.55 6.80
N ALA A 262 4.60 -0.08 7.31
CA ALA A 262 5.65 0.45 6.43
C ALA A 262 6.24 -0.65 5.52
N GLU A 263 6.62 -1.78 6.10
CA GLU A 263 7.11 -2.94 5.34
C GLU A 263 6.05 -3.51 4.39
N ASP A 264 4.78 -3.50 4.83
CA ASP A 264 3.63 -3.90 4.04
C ASP A 264 3.46 -2.98 2.82
N ARG A 265 3.49 -1.66 3.01
CA ARG A 265 3.42 -0.66 1.93
C ARG A 265 4.57 -0.81 0.95
N MET A 266 5.80 -0.94 1.43
CA MET A 266 6.98 -1.17 0.58
C MET A 266 6.81 -2.46 -0.24
N SER A 267 6.37 -3.55 0.39
CA SER A 267 6.14 -4.83 -0.27
C SER A 267 5.03 -4.77 -1.32
N LEU A 268 3.91 -4.09 -1.02
CA LEU A 268 2.83 -3.88 -1.99
C LEU A 268 3.33 -3.12 -3.20
N ALA A 269 4.05 -2.00 -2.97
CA ALA A 269 4.55 -1.17 -4.05
C ALA A 269 5.57 -1.92 -4.94
N TRP A 270 6.48 -2.68 -4.33
CA TRP A 270 7.42 -3.51 -5.07
C TRP A 270 6.71 -4.54 -5.97
N ASN A 271 5.76 -5.27 -5.38
CA ASN A 271 4.99 -6.28 -6.12
C ASN A 271 4.18 -5.63 -7.25
N TRP A 272 3.60 -4.46 -6.98
CA TRP A 272 2.82 -3.72 -7.97
C TRP A 272 3.68 -3.24 -9.14
N ALA A 273 4.87 -2.70 -8.85
CA ALA A 273 5.83 -2.28 -9.86
C ALA A 273 6.36 -3.43 -10.73
N CYS A 274 6.09 -4.69 -10.38
CA CYS A 274 6.47 -5.86 -11.19
C CYS A 274 5.35 -6.38 -12.11
N ILE A 275 4.11 -5.92 -11.97
CA ILE A 275 2.98 -6.39 -12.79
C ILE A 275 2.92 -5.60 -14.09
N GLN A 276 3.28 -6.23 -15.21
CA GLN A 276 3.28 -5.58 -16.52
C GLN A 276 2.85 -6.53 -17.64
N PRO A 277 2.31 -6.02 -18.76
CA PRO A 277 1.86 -6.84 -19.88
C PRO A 277 2.94 -7.73 -20.49
N LYS A 278 4.20 -7.29 -20.46
CA LYS A 278 5.33 -8.02 -21.05
C LYS A 278 6.44 -8.15 -20.02
N ILE A 279 6.82 -9.37 -19.67
CA ILE A 279 7.88 -9.65 -18.70
C ILE A 279 9.07 -10.23 -19.46
N ASP A 280 10.19 -9.50 -19.47
CA ASP A 280 11.47 -10.01 -19.97
C ASP A 280 12.10 -10.94 -18.92
N MET A 281 12.31 -12.19 -19.30
CA MET A 281 12.90 -13.23 -18.45
C MET A 281 14.42 -13.33 -18.63
N GLY A 282 15.01 -12.50 -19.49
CA GLY A 282 16.39 -12.59 -19.92
C GLY A 282 16.58 -13.59 -21.07
N GLY A 283 17.65 -13.42 -21.84
CA GLY A 283 17.97 -14.30 -22.98
C GLY A 283 17.03 -14.15 -24.18
N GLY A 284 16.27 -13.05 -24.27
CA GLY A 284 15.32 -12.79 -25.35
C GLY A 284 13.94 -13.43 -25.17
N ALA A 285 13.71 -14.12 -24.05
CA ALA A 285 12.41 -14.70 -23.73
C ALA A 285 11.50 -13.65 -23.08
N VAL A 286 10.39 -13.34 -23.75
CA VAL A 286 9.35 -12.44 -23.24
C VAL A 286 8.08 -13.23 -22.96
N ILE A 287 7.56 -13.12 -21.75
CA ILE A 287 6.25 -13.65 -21.38
C ILE A 287 5.23 -12.52 -21.52
N GLU A 288 4.21 -12.75 -22.33
CA GLU A 288 3.07 -11.83 -22.43
C GLU A 288 1.96 -12.30 -21.48
N LEU A 289 1.53 -11.40 -20.60
CA LEU A 289 0.40 -11.63 -19.71
C LEU A 289 -0.91 -11.19 -20.40
N PRO A 290 -2.03 -11.89 -20.19
CA PRO A 290 -3.32 -11.47 -20.71
C PRO A 290 -3.69 -10.06 -20.23
N PRO A 291 -4.17 -9.16 -21.10
CA PRO A 291 -4.51 -7.78 -20.72
C PRO A 291 -5.52 -7.69 -19.57
N ASP A 292 -6.57 -8.52 -19.62
CA ASP A 292 -7.61 -8.55 -18.59
C ASP A 292 -7.04 -8.93 -17.22
N PHE A 293 -6.11 -9.89 -17.18
CA PHE A 293 -5.43 -10.30 -15.96
C PHE A 293 -4.59 -9.15 -15.37
N VAL A 294 -3.85 -8.44 -16.22
CA VAL A 294 -3.02 -7.31 -15.80
C VAL A 294 -3.89 -6.20 -15.23
N GLU A 295 -4.95 -5.81 -15.93
CA GLU A 295 -5.86 -4.76 -15.47
C GLU A 295 -6.60 -5.13 -14.18
N GLU A 296 -7.10 -6.37 -14.06
CA GLU A 296 -7.72 -6.87 -12.82
C GLU A 296 -6.74 -6.81 -11.64
N ARG A 297 -5.47 -7.19 -11.87
CA ARG A 297 -4.42 -7.12 -10.85
C ARG A 297 -4.10 -5.68 -10.45
N HIS A 298 -3.94 -4.76 -11.40
CA HIS A 298 -3.74 -3.34 -11.08
C HIS A 298 -4.93 -2.75 -10.30
N ALA A 299 -6.16 -3.08 -10.69
CA ALA A 299 -7.36 -2.62 -10.00
C ALA A 299 -7.40 -3.13 -8.55
N THR A 300 -7.07 -4.40 -8.33
CA THR A 300 -7.04 -5.00 -7.00
C THR A 300 -5.94 -4.38 -6.12
N LEU A 301 -4.74 -4.15 -6.67
CA LEU A 301 -3.65 -3.47 -5.98
C LEU A 301 -3.97 -2.01 -5.66
N ALA A 302 -4.69 -1.30 -6.54
CA ALA A 302 -5.16 0.05 -6.27
C ALA A 302 -6.18 0.11 -5.13
N GLN A 303 -7.05 -0.90 -5.00
CA GLN A 303 -7.96 -0.99 -3.85
C GLN A 303 -7.20 -1.25 -2.55
N ALA A 304 -6.20 -2.13 -2.57
CA ALA A 304 -5.32 -2.34 -1.42
C ALA A 304 -4.55 -1.07 -1.05
N ALA A 305 -4.09 -0.30 -2.04
CA ALA A 305 -3.35 0.92 -1.80
C ALA A 305 -4.19 1.99 -1.10
N LYS A 306 -5.48 2.13 -1.46
CA LYS A 306 -6.41 3.05 -0.77
C LYS A 306 -6.55 2.75 0.74
N VAL A 307 -6.29 1.52 1.15
CA VAL A 307 -6.35 1.08 2.55
C VAL A 307 -5.02 1.32 3.26
N LEU A 308 -3.90 0.97 2.62
CA LEU A 308 -2.58 1.05 3.26
C LEU A 308 -1.96 2.45 3.23
N PHE A 309 -2.20 3.22 2.17
CA PHE A 309 -1.57 4.51 1.87
C PHE A 309 -2.47 5.71 2.18
N ARG A 310 -3.22 5.62 3.27
CA ARG A 310 -4.15 6.67 3.70
C ARG A 310 -3.40 7.91 4.20
N LYS A 311 -4.02 9.08 4.02
CA LYS A 311 -3.47 10.38 4.44
C LYS A 311 -3.20 10.50 5.96
N ASP A 312 -3.96 9.79 6.79
CA ASP A 312 -3.76 9.71 8.24
C ASP A 312 -2.58 8.81 8.66
N ARG A 313 -1.92 8.15 7.69
CA ARG A 313 -0.73 7.33 7.88
C ARG A 313 0.39 7.83 6.95
N PRO A 314 0.99 9.00 7.25
CA PRO A 314 2.00 9.58 6.38
C PRO A 314 3.21 8.66 6.23
N ALA A 315 3.81 8.68 5.04
CA ALA A 315 5.06 7.97 4.77
C ALA A 315 6.17 8.44 5.72
N SER A 316 6.99 7.52 6.19
CA SER A 316 8.26 7.81 6.86
C SER A 316 9.36 8.19 5.86
N ALA A 317 10.48 8.76 6.35
CA ALA A 317 11.64 9.08 5.50
C ALA A 317 12.22 7.84 4.81
N ALA A 318 12.34 6.73 5.54
CA ALA A 318 12.82 5.46 4.99
C ALA A 318 11.91 4.92 3.87
N GLU A 319 10.59 5.14 3.98
CA GLU A 319 9.66 4.82 2.91
C GLU A 319 9.87 5.70 1.70
N ALA A 320 9.96 7.02 1.87
CA ALA A 320 10.19 7.92 0.75
C ALA A 320 11.47 7.54 -0.02
N ASP A 321 12.57 7.27 0.69
CA ASP A 321 13.84 6.83 0.08
C ASP A 321 13.69 5.50 -0.67
N TYR A 322 13.01 4.52 -0.06
CA TYR A 322 12.71 3.24 -0.71
C TYR A 322 11.91 3.41 -1.99
N PHE A 323 10.86 4.25 -1.96
CA PHE A 323 10.00 4.50 -3.10
C PHE A 323 10.76 5.17 -4.26
N VAL A 324 11.60 6.16 -3.95
CA VAL A 324 12.45 6.81 -4.97
C VAL A 324 13.43 5.80 -5.57
N GLY A 325 14.11 5.00 -4.74
CA GLY A 325 15.06 3.99 -5.25
C GLY A 325 14.38 2.90 -6.09
N MET A 326 13.19 2.44 -5.68
CA MET A 326 12.38 1.51 -6.45
C MET A 326 11.96 2.14 -7.79
N HIS A 327 11.47 3.38 -7.78
CA HIS A 327 11.06 4.10 -8.98
C HIS A 327 12.19 4.21 -10.01
N GLU A 328 13.37 4.66 -9.59
CA GLU A 328 14.54 4.79 -10.47
C GLU A 328 14.95 3.43 -11.09
N SER A 329 14.87 2.35 -10.31
CA SER A 329 15.16 0.99 -10.78
C SER A 329 14.11 0.48 -11.79
N ARG A 330 12.84 0.87 -11.61
CA ARG A 330 11.69 0.34 -12.34
C ARG A 330 11.26 1.18 -13.53
N ALA A 331 11.60 2.46 -13.57
CA ALA A 331 11.22 3.38 -14.65
C ALA A 331 11.62 2.88 -16.05
N LYS A 332 12.75 2.17 -16.16
CA LYS A 332 13.23 1.61 -17.43
C LYS A 332 12.77 0.17 -17.68
N THR A 333 12.56 -0.61 -16.62
CA THR A 333 12.30 -2.06 -16.73
C THR A 333 10.83 -2.40 -16.75
N THR A 334 10.01 -1.61 -16.05
CA THR A 334 8.58 -1.86 -15.85
C THR A 334 7.75 -0.56 -15.90
N PRO A 335 7.89 0.29 -16.95
CA PRO A 335 7.31 1.64 -16.99
C PRO A 335 5.78 1.66 -16.88
N TYR A 336 5.11 0.69 -17.50
CA TYR A 336 3.65 0.57 -17.43
C TYR A 336 3.17 0.32 -15.99
N ALA A 337 3.82 -0.61 -15.28
CA ALA A 337 3.46 -0.99 -13.92
C ALA A 337 3.60 0.19 -12.95
N LEU A 338 4.73 0.88 -13.08
CA LEU A 338 5.09 2.06 -12.31
C LEU A 338 4.07 3.18 -12.51
N ALA A 339 3.73 3.50 -13.77
CA ALA A 339 2.78 4.57 -14.08
C ALA A 339 1.39 4.32 -13.46
N ARG A 340 0.90 3.07 -13.50
CA ARG A 340 -0.40 2.68 -12.90
C ARG A 340 -0.37 2.79 -11.38
N MET A 341 0.70 2.33 -10.74
CA MET A 341 0.88 2.43 -9.30
C MET A 341 0.93 3.89 -8.85
N GLU A 342 1.79 4.71 -9.46
CA GLU A 342 1.98 6.10 -9.05
C GLU A 342 0.72 6.95 -9.21
N THR A 343 -0.03 6.73 -10.30
CA THR A 343 -1.33 7.39 -10.50
C THR A 343 -2.28 7.10 -9.33
N ALA A 344 -2.38 5.84 -8.94
CA ALA A 344 -3.25 5.45 -7.84
C ALA A 344 -2.74 5.94 -6.48
N LEU A 345 -1.42 6.01 -6.26
CA LEU A 345 -0.83 6.55 -5.03
C LEU A 345 -0.97 8.08 -4.93
N LEU A 346 -0.99 8.79 -6.06
CA LEU A 346 -1.33 10.22 -6.10
C LEU A 346 -2.77 10.44 -5.61
N ASP A 347 -3.71 9.58 -6.00
CA ASP A 347 -5.12 9.67 -5.56
C ASP A 347 -5.30 9.41 -4.06
N THR A 348 -4.37 8.71 -3.39
CA THR A 348 -4.43 8.51 -1.93
C THR A 348 -3.81 9.65 -1.12
N GLY A 349 -3.10 10.58 -1.77
CA GLY A 349 -2.33 11.63 -1.11
C GLY A 349 -1.03 11.13 -0.48
N PHE A 350 -0.53 9.95 -0.87
CA PHE A 350 0.71 9.38 -0.31
C PHE A 350 1.91 10.31 -0.49
N PHE A 351 2.03 10.91 -1.66
CA PHE A 351 3.12 11.84 -2.02
C PHE A 351 2.97 13.23 -1.39
N ASP A 352 1.85 13.54 -0.74
CA ASP A 352 1.69 14.77 0.05
C ASP A 352 2.44 14.69 1.40
N SER A 353 2.88 13.48 1.78
CA SER A 353 3.61 13.27 3.03
C SER A 353 4.85 14.15 3.13
N PRO A 354 5.14 14.78 4.29
CA PRO A 354 6.38 15.51 4.54
C PRO A 354 7.67 14.73 4.30
N ALA A 355 7.63 13.40 4.29
CA ALA A 355 8.80 12.58 3.96
C ALA A 355 9.25 12.72 2.50
N PHE A 356 8.34 13.06 1.58
CA PHE A 356 8.69 13.37 0.20
C PHE A 356 9.19 14.81 0.09
N THR A 357 10.51 14.97 0.20
CA THR A 357 11.17 16.28 0.04
C THR A 357 11.04 16.80 -1.39
N VAL A 358 11.27 18.10 -1.59
CA VAL A 358 11.36 18.70 -2.94
C VAL A 358 12.36 17.95 -3.82
N LYS A 359 13.48 17.48 -3.24
CA LYS A 359 14.48 16.68 -3.95
C LYS A 359 13.89 15.35 -4.42
N HIS A 360 13.21 14.62 -3.54
CA HIS A 360 12.57 13.34 -3.89
C HIS A 360 11.55 13.52 -5.02
N LEU A 361 10.66 14.51 -4.89
CA LEU A 361 9.62 14.77 -5.89
C LEU A 361 10.20 15.16 -7.26
N ARG A 362 11.29 15.94 -7.31
CA ARG A 362 11.99 16.25 -8.56
C ARG A 362 12.65 15.02 -9.17
N GLN A 363 13.29 14.18 -8.35
CA GLN A 363 13.89 12.92 -8.83
C GLN A 363 12.83 11.99 -9.44
N LEU A 364 11.66 11.86 -8.79
CA LEU A 364 10.53 11.12 -9.35
C LEU A 364 10.05 11.74 -10.67
N ALA A 365 9.95 13.07 -10.74
CA ALA A 365 9.54 13.77 -11.95
C ALA A 365 10.50 13.58 -13.14
N ASP A 366 11.81 13.61 -12.89
CA ASP A 366 12.86 13.49 -13.89
C ASP A 366 12.94 12.08 -14.50
N THR A 367 12.57 11.07 -13.71
CA THR A 367 12.63 9.65 -14.09
C THR A 367 11.26 9.04 -14.35
N ALA A 368 10.19 9.83 -14.23
CA ALA A 368 8.82 9.38 -14.47
C ALA A 368 8.69 8.76 -15.87
N PRO A 369 8.07 7.58 -16.00
CA PRO A 369 7.78 7.03 -17.31
C PRO A 369 6.90 8.03 -18.08
N GLY A 370 7.23 8.26 -19.35
CA GLY A 370 6.45 9.13 -20.23
C GLY A 370 5.06 8.58 -20.54
N ASP A 371 4.50 8.93 -21.70
CA ASP A 371 3.24 8.33 -22.18
C ASP A 371 3.50 6.87 -22.61
N ALA A 372 3.73 5.97 -21.65
CA ALA A 372 4.15 4.59 -21.82
C ALA A 372 3.01 3.68 -22.34
N GLY A 373 2.14 4.21 -23.21
CA GLY A 373 0.98 3.50 -23.76
C GLY A 373 -0.15 3.24 -22.76
N CYS A 374 0.00 3.67 -21.50
CA CYS A 374 -1.00 3.55 -20.44
C CYS A 374 -2.01 4.71 -20.40
N GLY A 375 -1.90 5.70 -21.30
CA GLY A 375 -2.79 6.87 -21.33
C GLY A 375 -2.64 7.80 -20.13
N VAL A 376 -1.66 7.56 -19.27
CA VAL A 376 -1.35 8.36 -18.09
C VAL A 376 -0.42 9.50 -18.53
N ARG A 377 -1.00 10.57 -19.07
CA ARG A 377 -0.28 11.83 -19.26
C ARG A 377 -0.10 12.51 -17.89
N ASN A 378 1.06 13.14 -17.68
CA ASN A 378 1.37 14.09 -16.58
C ASN A 378 1.89 13.55 -15.24
N LEU A 379 2.50 12.36 -15.14
CA LEU A 379 3.18 11.97 -13.88
C LEU A 379 4.32 12.93 -13.51
N SER A 380 5.19 13.25 -14.47
CA SER A 380 6.26 14.24 -14.27
C SER A 380 5.70 15.61 -13.84
N ASP A 381 4.65 16.09 -14.51
CA ASP A 381 3.98 17.35 -14.15
C ASP A 381 3.34 17.30 -12.76
N ASN A 382 2.74 16.17 -12.36
CA ASN A 382 2.16 16.00 -11.03
C ASN A 382 3.22 16.05 -9.94
N PHE A 383 4.35 15.35 -10.12
CA PHE A 383 5.45 15.38 -9.17
C PHE A 383 6.11 16.76 -9.11
N ASN A 384 6.33 17.41 -10.26
CA ASN A 384 6.83 18.79 -10.31
C ASN A 384 5.84 19.77 -9.65
N ARG A 385 4.53 19.56 -9.81
CA ARG A 385 3.51 20.38 -9.16
C ARG A 385 3.60 20.24 -7.63
N LEU A 386 3.71 19.01 -7.12
CA LEU A 386 3.89 18.76 -5.68
C LEU A 386 5.21 19.38 -5.18
N ALA A 387 6.30 19.22 -5.92
CA ALA A 387 7.61 19.79 -5.57
C ALA A 387 7.55 21.32 -5.48
N SER A 388 6.94 21.99 -6.48
CA SER A 388 6.78 23.45 -6.50
C SER A 388 5.88 23.94 -5.37
N ALA A 389 4.75 23.26 -5.11
CA ALA A 389 3.86 23.63 -4.01
C ALA A 389 4.59 23.57 -2.66
N ARG A 390 5.38 22.52 -2.45
CA ARG A 390 6.20 22.31 -1.24
C ARG A 390 7.28 23.38 -1.10
N LEU A 391 8.03 23.64 -2.17
CA LEU A 391 9.12 24.62 -2.20
C LEU A 391 8.64 26.02 -1.80
N ILE A 392 7.48 26.44 -2.32
CA ILE A 392 6.90 27.74 -1.96
C ILE A 392 6.35 27.74 -0.54
N ALA A 393 5.71 26.65 -0.09
CA ALA A 393 5.20 26.54 1.28
C ALA A 393 6.31 26.61 2.34
N ASP A 394 7.46 25.96 2.09
CA ASP A 394 8.56 25.85 3.05
C ASP A 394 9.38 27.16 3.17
N HIS A 395 9.46 27.97 2.10
CA HIS A 395 10.33 29.15 2.06
C HIS A 395 9.60 30.50 1.91
N GLY A 396 8.36 30.49 1.44
CA GLY A 396 7.60 31.67 1.02
C GLY A 396 8.05 32.20 -0.34
N ALA A 397 7.10 32.77 -1.11
CA ALA A 397 7.35 33.26 -2.47
C ALA A 397 8.44 34.35 -2.55
N GLU A 398 8.59 35.16 -1.50
CA GLU A 398 9.53 36.29 -1.44
C GLU A 398 11.00 35.87 -1.60
N LYS A 399 11.36 34.67 -1.15
CA LYS A 399 12.73 34.14 -1.27
C LYS A 399 13.13 33.82 -2.71
N PHE A 400 12.16 33.80 -3.63
CA PHE A 400 12.37 33.50 -5.05
C PHE A 400 12.31 34.75 -5.94
N LEU A 401 12.10 35.94 -5.36
CA LEU A 401 12.11 37.22 -6.08
C LEU A 401 13.53 37.70 -6.41
N SER A 402 14.23 36.96 -7.26
CA SER A 402 15.56 37.27 -7.77
C SER A 402 15.74 36.70 -9.18
N SER A 403 16.62 37.30 -9.99
CA SER A 403 16.84 36.85 -11.37
C SER A 403 17.24 35.38 -11.47
N ALA A 404 18.00 34.88 -10.49
CA ALA A 404 18.43 33.48 -10.46
C ALA A 404 17.32 32.49 -10.10
N LYS A 405 16.25 32.92 -9.41
CA LYS A 405 15.26 32.02 -8.79
C LYS A 405 13.81 32.26 -9.24
N PHE A 406 13.54 33.35 -9.93
CA PHE A 406 12.17 33.72 -10.31
C PHE A 406 11.46 32.66 -11.15
N HIS A 407 12.22 31.90 -11.95
CA HIS A 407 11.70 30.77 -12.73
C HIS A 407 10.94 29.72 -11.89
N GLU A 408 11.23 29.62 -10.59
CA GLU A 408 10.50 28.73 -9.66
C GLU A 408 9.06 29.22 -9.42
N ILE A 409 8.85 30.55 -9.34
CA ILE A 409 7.51 31.16 -9.24
C ILE A 409 6.74 30.93 -10.54
N GLU A 410 7.38 31.15 -11.68
CA GLU A 410 6.76 30.92 -12.99
C GLU A 410 6.36 29.45 -13.16
N THR A 411 7.24 28.52 -12.76
CA THR A 411 6.98 27.08 -12.80
C THR A 411 5.80 26.72 -11.89
N ALA A 412 5.76 27.25 -10.67
CA ALA A 412 4.68 27.00 -9.73
C ALA A 412 3.31 27.48 -10.27
N HIS A 413 3.27 28.64 -10.92
CA HIS A 413 2.05 29.15 -11.56
C HIS A 413 1.65 28.36 -12.80
N ARG A 414 2.61 28.03 -13.67
CA ARG A 414 2.37 27.22 -14.88
C ARG A 414 1.77 25.86 -14.54
N LEU A 415 2.29 25.21 -13.50
CA LEU A 415 1.80 23.92 -13.00
C LEU A 415 0.55 24.04 -12.10
N ARG A 416 0.08 25.28 -11.83
CA ARG A 416 -1.01 25.57 -10.88
C ARG A 416 -0.78 24.96 -9.50
N ALA A 417 0.50 24.83 -9.11
CA ALA A 417 0.92 24.30 -7.82
C ALA A 417 0.63 25.27 -6.67
N TRP A 418 0.67 26.56 -6.97
CA TRP A 418 0.50 27.63 -6.02
C TRP A 418 -0.13 28.83 -6.72
N LYS A 419 -0.88 29.63 -5.96
CA LYS A 419 -1.50 30.87 -6.42
C LYS A 419 -1.06 32.00 -5.51
N ALA A 420 -0.41 33.02 -6.07
CA ALA A 420 -0.08 34.24 -5.36
C ALA A 420 -1.32 34.89 -4.76
N SER A 421 -1.29 35.11 -3.45
CA SER A 421 -2.28 35.96 -2.76
C SER A 421 -2.14 37.42 -3.21
N PRO A 422 -3.14 38.29 -2.94
CA PRO A 422 -3.06 39.71 -3.31
C PRO A 422 -1.80 40.42 -2.83
N ALA A 423 -1.33 40.11 -1.62
CA ALA A 423 -0.14 40.73 -1.06
C ALA A 423 1.15 40.24 -1.75
N GLU A 424 1.22 38.94 -2.09
CA GLU A 424 2.36 38.36 -2.78
C GLU A 424 2.42 38.80 -4.25
N ALA A 425 1.26 38.92 -4.91
CA ALA A 425 1.16 39.42 -6.27
C ALA A 425 1.73 40.85 -6.40
N VAL A 426 1.47 41.72 -5.42
CA VAL A 426 2.06 43.06 -5.36
C VAL A 426 3.59 42.98 -5.25
N LYS A 427 4.13 42.11 -4.38
CA LYS A 427 5.59 41.94 -4.23
C LYS A 427 6.25 41.38 -5.50
N ILE A 428 5.60 40.41 -6.14
CA ILE A 428 6.03 39.85 -7.44
C ILE A 428 6.06 40.96 -8.50
N LEU A 429 5.01 41.78 -8.53
CA LEU A 429 4.91 42.87 -9.49
C LEU A 429 5.93 43.98 -9.23
N ASP A 430 6.20 44.32 -7.97
CA ASP A 430 7.28 45.24 -7.58
C ASP A 430 8.66 44.71 -8.02
N TYR A 431 8.90 43.41 -7.89
CA TYR A 431 10.10 42.76 -8.43
C TYR A 431 10.15 42.86 -9.96
N LEU A 432 9.09 42.51 -10.68
CA LEU A 432 9.05 42.60 -12.14
C LEU A 432 9.24 44.05 -12.64
N ALA A 433 8.65 45.02 -11.93
CA ALA A 433 8.83 46.45 -12.21
C ALA A 433 10.30 46.88 -12.08
N SER A 434 11.03 46.35 -11.10
CA SER A 434 12.47 46.62 -10.95
C SER A 434 13.32 46.14 -12.13
N GLN A 435 12.81 45.18 -12.92
CA GLN A 435 13.50 44.65 -14.12
C GLN A 435 13.23 45.48 -15.38
N VAL A 436 12.25 46.39 -15.36
CA VAL A 436 11.91 47.27 -16.49
C VAL A 436 12.91 48.42 -16.57
N LYS A 437 13.69 48.49 -17.65
CA LYS A 437 14.66 49.57 -17.89
C LYS A 437 14.11 50.55 -18.94
N LYS A 438 14.13 51.85 -18.63
CA LYS A 438 13.80 52.95 -19.58
C LYS A 438 12.39 52.85 -20.19
N ASP A 439 11.39 52.52 -19.37
CA ASP A 439 9.95 52.50 -19.72
C ASP A 439 9.51 51.50 -20.80
N ALA A 440 10.43 50.71 -21.36
CA ALA A 440 10.13 49.58 -22.25
C ALA A 440 10.08 48.28 -21.44
N VAL A 441 8.95 47.57 -21.51
CA VAL A 441 8.74 46.32 -20.77
C VAL A 441 9.37 45.15 -21.53
N PRO A 442 10.33 44.40 -20.96
CA PRO A 442 10.94 43.25 -21.62
C PRO A 442 9.92 42.13 -21.89
N ASP A 443 10.09 41.39 -23.00
CA ASP A 443 9.24 40.24 -23.35
C ASP A 443 9.20 39.17 -22.25
N SER A 444 10.30 38.99 -21.52
CA SER A 444 10.36 38.09 -20.37
C SER A 444 9.41 38.50 -19.24
N VAL A 445 9.26 39.80 -18.98
CA VAL A 445 8.30 40.32 -17.98
C VAL A 445 6.87 40.11 -18.47
N VAL A 446 6.60 40.33 -19.75
CA VAL A 446 5.28 40.07 -20.35
C VAL A 446 4.92 38.58 -20.26
N ALA A 447 5.86 37.68 -20.57
CA ALA A 447 5.68 36.24 -20.46
C ALA A 447 5.44 35.79 -19.01
N ALA A 448 6.18 36.34 -18.06
CA ALA A 448 5.97 36.09 -16.63
C ALA A 448 4.56 36.50 -16.20
N LEU A 449 4.13 37.72 -16.54
CA LEU A 449 2.80 38.23 -16.19
C LEU A 449 1.67 37.38 -16.78
N LYS A 450 1.81 36.93 -18.04
CA LYS A 450 0.87 35.98 -18.66
C LYS A 450 0.82 34.68 -17.86
N THR A 451 1.97 34.12 -17.51
CA THR A 451 2.06 32.88 -16.71
C THR A 451 1.39 33.04 -15.35
N LEU A 452 1.62 34.15 -14.65
CA LEU A 452 0.99 34.44 -13.35
C LEU A 452 -0.53 34.55 -13.48
N ARG A 453 -1.01 35.31 -14.47
CA ARG A 453 -2.44 35.49 -14.76
C ARG A 453 -3.11 34.16 -15.09
N ASP A 454 -2.56 33.40 -16.02
CA ASP A 454 -3.13 32.13 -16.48
C ASP A 454 -3.05 31.04 -15.39
N GLY A 455 -2.08 31.15 -14.49
CA GLY A 455 -1.96 30.37 -13.25
C GLY A 455 -2.95 30.78 -12.15
N GLY A 456 -3.65 31.91 -12.31
CA GLY A 456 -4.66 32.40 -11.37
C GLY A 456 -4.11 33.18 -10.17
N ALA A 457 -3.02 33.93 -10.34
CA ALA A 457 -2.57 34.92 -9.36
C ALA A 457 -3.69 35.95 -9.09
N ASP A 458 -3.83 36.36 -7.82
CA ASP A 458 -4.80 37.37 -7.43
C ASP A 458 -4.16 38.76 -7.44
N PHE A 459 -4.58 39.61 -8.38
CA PHE A 459 -4.06 40.97 -8.54
C PHE A 459 -4.96 42.06 -7.95
N SER A 460 -5.95 41.71 -7.13
CA SER A 460 -6.96 42.65 -6.60
C SER A 460 -6.41 43.82 -5.78
N ARG A 461 -5.19 43.70 -5.23
CA ARG A 461 -4.50 44.77 -4.48
C ARG A 461 -3.44 45.52 -5.28
N VAL A 462 -3.31 45.21 -6.57
CA VAL A 462 -2.39 45.93 -7.46
C VAL A 462 -2.95 47.32 -7.72
N GLU A 463 -2.15 48.33 -7.41
CA GLU A 463 -2.44 49.73 -7.76
C GLU A 463 -1.73 50.06 -9.09
N PRO A 464 -2.45 50.11 -10.24
CA PRO A 464 -1.81 50.21 -11.55
C PRO A 464 -0.92 51.45 -11.69
N MET A 465 -1.33 52.55 -11.06
CA MET A 465 -0.65 53.84 -11.11
C MET A 465 0.76 53.82 -10.51
N ARG A 466 1.08 52.87 -9.62
CA ARG A 466 2.45 52.70 -9.08
C ARG A 466 3.44 52.20 -10.13
N TYR A 467 2.95 51.55 -11.19
CA TYR A 467 3.74 50.92 -12.26
C TYR A 467 3.77 51.77 -13.53
N LEU A 468 3.34 53.02 -13.42
CA LEU A 468 3.34 53.97 -14.51
C LEU A 468 4.78 54.46 -14.78
N GLY A 469 5.27 54.29 -16.02
CA GLY A 469 6.63 54.68 -16.41
C GLY A 469 6.86 56.19 -16.42
N LYS A 470 8.13 56.63 -16.49
CA LYS A 470 8.48 58.06 -16.45
C LYS A 470 8.17 58.78 -17.77
N LYS A 471 8.49 58.15 -18.91
CA LYS A 471 8.34 58.73 -20.26
C LYS A 471 7.22 58.11 -21.09
N ALA A 472 6.76 56.92 -20.69
CA ALA A 472 5.71 56.19 -21.37
C ALA A 472 4.87 55.42 -20.33
N PRO A 473 3.68 54.90 -20.71
CA PRO A 473 2.82 54.16 -19.80
C PRO A 473 3.48 52.91 -19.18
N GLY A 474 4.40 52.27 -19.91
CA GLY A 474 5.24 51.18 -19.41
C GLY A 474 4.45 49.97 -18.89
N LEU A 475 4.81 49.53 -17.68
CA LEU A 475 4.23 48.34 -17.05
C LEU A 475 2.73 48.51 -16.73
N CYS A 476 2.28 49.73 -16.39
CA CYS A 476 0.85 50.02 -16.18
C CYS A 476 0.00 49.65 -17.42
N LYS A 477 0.44 50.05 -18.62
CA LYS A 477 -0.24 49.65 -19.86
C LYS A 477 -0.17 48.14 -20.09
N THR A 478 0.97 47.52 -19.82
CA THR A 478 1.12 46.07 -19.98
C THR A 478 0.14 45.30 -19.08
N LEU A 479 -0.08 45.75 -17.84
CA LEU A 479 -1.06 45.15 -16.93
C LEU A 479 -2.49 45.30 -17.47
N LEU A 480 -2.83 46.46 -18.04
CA LEU A 480 -4.12 46.68 -18.69
C LEU A 480 -4.28 45.75 -19.89
N ASP A 481 -3.31 45.73 -20.81
CA ASP A 481 -3.36 44.95 -22.05
C ASP A 481 -3.51 43.45 -21.77
N LEU A 482 -2.82 42.94 -20.75
CA LEU A 482 -2.93 41.54 -20.31
C LEU A 482 -4.23 41.25 -19.55
N GLY A 483 -5.05 42.26 -19.24
CA GLY A 483 -6.27 42.11 -18.47
C GLY A 483 -6.02 41.74 -17.00
N ILE A 484 -4.83 42.06 -16.49
CA ILE A 484 -4.48 41.89 -15.07
C ILE A 484 -5.17 42.95 -14.21
N VAL A 485 -5.34 44.16 -14.76
CA VAL A 485 -6.09 45.27 -14.15
C VAL A 485 -7.15 45.76 -15.13
N ALA A 486 -8.23 46.37 -14.63
CA ALA A 486 -9.26 46.96 -15.47
C ALA A 486 -9.02 48.46 -15.69
N ALA A 487 -9.55 49.01 -16.79
CA ALA A 487 -9.43 50.43 -17.11
C ALA A 487 -9.99 51.34 -16.00
N ARG A 488 -11.07 50.90 -15.33
CA ARG A 488 -11.69 51.60 -14.20
C ARG A 488 -10.79 51.72 -12.96
N ASP A 489 -9.76 50.87 -12.86
CA ASP A 489 -8.83 50.85 -11.72
C ASP A 489 -7.68 51.86 -11.93
N ILE A 490 -7.65 52.56 -13.07
CA ILE A 490 -6.61 53.52 -13.46
C ILE A 490 -7.16 54.94 -13.29
N ASP A 491 -6.47 55.75 -12.48
CA ASP A 491 -6.82 57.16 -12.24
C ASP A 491 -6.48 58.00 -13.48
N LEU A 492 -7.51 58.25 -14.30
CA LEU A 492 -7.40 59.06 -15.51
C LEU A 492 -7.03 60.52 -15.21
N ASP A 493 -7.47 61.09 -14.09
CA ASP A 493 -7.18 62.48 -13.73
C ASP A 493 -5.70 62.64 -13.33
N ALA A 494 -5.14 61.65 -12.65
CA ALA A 494 -3.71 61.60 -12.36
C ALA A 494 -2.88 61.42 -13.65
N LEU A 495 -3.33 60.56 -14.58
CA LEU A 495 -2.66 60.36 -15.87
C LEU A 495 -2.69 61.64 -16.73
N ALA A 496 -3.85 62.29 -16.86
CA ALA A 496 -4.00 63.54 -17.62
C ALA A 496 -3.12 64.68 -17.06
N ARG A 497 -3.00 64.79 -15.73
CA ARG A 497 -2.10 65.76 -15.08
C ARG A 497 -0.64 65.51 -15.44
N ARG A 498 -0.21 64.25 -15.53
CA ARG A 498 1.15 63.88 -15.98
C ARG A 498 1.39 64.28 -17.44
N SER A 499 0.38 64.13 -18.29
CA SER A 499 0.46 64.40 -19.73
C SER A 499 0.28 65.88 -20.12
N GLY A 500 0.21 66.81 -19.15
CA GLY A 500 0.06 68.25 -19.42
C GLY A 500 -1.38 68.76 -19.45
N GLY A 501 -2.34 68.02 -18.91
CA GLY A 501 -3.62 68.54 -18.41
C GLY A 501 -4.84 68.38 -19.31
N GLU A 502 -4.71 68.00 -20.59
CA GLU A 502 -5.88 67.84 -21.47
C GLU A 502 -5.74 66.64 -22.41
N LEU A 503 -6.75 65.76 -22.41
CA LEU A 503 -7.03 64.83 -23.51
C LEU A 503 -7.40 65.68 -24.74
N ARG A 504 -6.41 66.10 -25.52
CA ARG A 504 -6.67 66.86 -26.75
C ARG A 504 -7.05 65.89 -27.87
N PRO A 505 -8.03 66.22 -28.73
CA PRO A 505 -8.33 65.41 -29.91
C PRO A 505 -7.26 65.46 -31.00
N LEU A 506 -6.17 66.22 -30.81
CA LEU A 506 -5.24 66.59 -31.87
C LEU A 506 -3.78 66.28 -31.53
N THR A 507 -3.17 65.59 -32.49
CA THR A 507 -1.79 65.18 -32.71
C THR A 507 -0.76 65.59 -31.64
N PRO A 508 -0.19 64.61 -30.91
CA PRO A 508 0.91 64.86 -30.00
C PRO A 508 2.17 65.30 -30.76
N ARG A 509 2.94 66.22 -30.17
CA ARG A 509 4.15 66.81 -30.78
C ARG A 509 5.40 65.92 -30.66
N THR A 510 5.34 64.84 -29.88
CA THR A 510 6.45 63.90 -29.63
C THR A 510 5.95 62.46 -29.56
N ALA A 511 6.83 61.48 -29.80
CA ALA A 511 6.51 60.05 -29.69
C ALA A 511 6.07 59.64 -28.26
N GLU A 512 6.63 60.28 -27.22
CA GLU A 512 6.25 60.07 -25.82
C GLU A 512 4.82 60.58 -25.55
N GLY A 513 4.48 61.78 -26.05
CA GLY A 513 3.12 62.31 -25.98
C GLY A 513 2.10 61.45 -26.73
N PHE A 514 2.53 60.76 -27.80
CA PHE A 514 1.69 59.81 -28.52
C PHE A 514 1.35 58.58 -27.67
N ALA A 515 2.31 57.98 -26.99
CA ALA A 515 2.09 56.79 -26.17
C ALA A 515 1.14 57.05 -24.98
N ASP A 516 1.30 58.18 -24.29
CA ASP A 516 0.42 58.55 -23.17
C ASP A 516 -1.00 58.86 -23.65
N GLN A 517 -1.14 59.56 -24.78
CA GLN A 517 -2.44 59.90 -25.35
C GLN A 517 -3.19 58.67 -25.88
N GLU A 518 -2.46 57.74 -26.51
CA GLU A 518 -2.99 56.44 -26.91
C GLU A 518 -3.51 55.65 -25.71
N PHE A 519 -2.73 55.59 -24.63
CA PHE A 519 -3.11 54.90 -23.41
C PHE A 519 -4.31 55.55 -22.70
N MET A 520 -4.37 56.89 -22.64
CA MET A 520 -5.55 57.60 -22.12
C MET A 520 -6.80 57.30 -22.94
N CYS A 521 -6.71 57.33 -24.27
CA CYS A 521 -7.83 56.98 -25.15
C CYS A 521 -8.30 55.53 -24.91
N GLN A 522 -7.37 54.59 -24.74
CA GLN A 522 -7.67 53.20 -24.38
C GLN A 522 -8.46 53.11 -23.08
N ILE A 523 -7.97 53.74 -22.00
CA ILE A 523 -8.64 53.73 -20.68
C ILE A 523 -10.06 54.30 -20.79
N VAL A 524 -10.24 55.43 -21.48
CA VAL A 524 -11.54 56.08 -21.63
C VAL A 524 -12.52 55.18 -22.39
N LEU A 525 -12.10 54.64 -23.52
CA LEU A 525 -12.95 53.79 -24.36
C LEU A 525 -13.35 52.51 -23.62
N GLU A 526 -12.38 51.81 -23.03
CA GLU A 526 -12.63 50.57 -22.28
C GLU A 526 -13.45 50.80 -21.00
N SER A 527 -13.35 51.97 -20.36
CA SER A 527 -14.19 52.31 -19.20
C SER A 527 -15.64 52.63 -19.60
N LEU A 528 -15.86 53.16 -20.81
CA LEU A 528 -17.18 53.54 -21.31
C LEU A 528 -17.97 52.36 -21.89
N ALA A 529 -17.30 51.49 -22.64
CA ALA A 529 -17.91 50.33 -23.29
C ALA A 529 -16.91 49.16 -23.36
N PRO A 530 -16.67 48.47 -22.23
CA PRO A 530 -15.66 47.41 -22.13
C PRO A 530 -15.87 46.30 -23.17
N ASP A 531 -17.12 45.88 -23.38
CA ASP A 531 -17.48 44.81 -24.33
C ASP A 531 -17.11 45.13 -25.78
N LYS A 532 -17.02 46.42 -26.13
CA LYS A 532 -16.68 46.89 -27.47
C LYS A 532 -15.18 47.09 -27.65
N PHE A 533 -14.49 47.63 -26.64
CA PHE A 533 -13.12 48.12 -26.80
C PHE A 533 -12.04 47.19 -26.22
N ILE A 534 -12.33 46.38 -25.20
CA ILE A 534 -11.38 45.36 -24.71
C ILE A 534 -10.97 44.35 -25.80
N PRO A 535 -11.89 43.86 -26.67
CA PRO A 535 -11.51 42.94 -27.76
C PRO A 535 -10.49 43.52 -28.74
N LEU A 536 -10.36 44.85 -28.82
CA LEU A 536 -9.43 45.50 -29.73
C LEU A 536 -7.96 45.36 -29.29
N ARG A 537 -7.69 45.04 -28.01
CA ARG A 537 -6.33 44.80 -27.50
C ARG A 537 -5.57 43.71 -28.27
N ALA A 538 -6.30 42.73 -28.82
CA ALA A 538 -5.74 41.59 -29.55
C ALA A 538 -5.58 41.84 -31.06
N GLN A 539 -6.07 42.96 -31.58
CA GLN A 539 -6.04 43.27 -33.01
C GLN A 539 -4.74 44.00 -33.38
N PRO A 540 -4.03 43.55 -34.44
CA PRO A 540 -2.87 44.28 -34.93
C PRO A 540 -3.29 45.65 -35.48
N ASP A 541 -2.41 46.64 -35.34
CA ASP A 541 -2.54 47.99 -35.92
C ASP A 541 -3.75 48.83 -35.46
N VAL A 542 -4.44 48.43 -34.38
CA VAL A 542 -5.47 49.28 -33.77
C VAL A 542 -4.86 50.52 -33.13
N SER A 543 -5.48 51.67 -33.39
CA SER A 543 -5.23 52.92 -32.66
C SER A 543 -6.48 53.35 -31.90
N TYR A 544 -6.40 53.32 -30.58
CA TYR A 544 -7.40 53.84 -29.67
C TYR A 544 -7.62 55.33 -29.83
N GLN A 545 -6.62 56.13 -30.26
CA GLN A 545 -6.85 57.53 -30.66
C GLN A 545 -7.79 57.65 -31.86
N ARG A 546 -7.64 56.79 -32.88
CA ARG A 546 -8.54 56.79 -34.06
C ARG A 546 -9.95 56.36 -33.68
N GLU A 547 -10.07 55.29 -32.90
CA GLU A 547 -11.38 54.82 -32.42
C GLU A 547 -12.03 55.86 -31.49
N PHE A 548 -11.24 56.54 -30.66
CA PHE A 548 -11.72 57.60 -29.80
C PHE A 548 -12.25 58.78 -30.63
N LEU A 549 -11.53 59.21 -31.66
CA LEU A 549 -11.98 60.28 -32.56
C LEU A 549 -13.26 59.88 -33.31
N ARG A 550 -13.33 58.63 -33.77
CA ARG A 550 -14.51 58.08 -34.43
C ARG A 550 -15.71 58.09 -33.50
N GLU A 551 -15.58 57.59 -32.28
CA GLU A 551 -16.67 57.63 -31.29
C GLU A 551 -17.02 59.08 -30.91
N TYR A 552 -16.05 59.95 -30.72
CA TYR A 552 -16.29 61.34 -30.34
C TYR A 552 -17.09 62.11 -31.41
N THR A 553 -16.88 61.78 -32.69
CA THR A 553 -17.58 62.40 -33.83
C THR A 553 -18.93 61.76 -34.12
N THR A 554 -19.07 60.46 -33.90
CA THR A 554 -20.27 59.70 -34.31
C THR A 554 -21.23 59.37 -33.17
N ASN A 555 -20.78 59.46 -31.90
CA ASN A 555 -21.56 59.14 -30.71
C ASN A 555 -21.88 60.40 -29.90
N PRO A 556 -23.09 60.97 -30.02
CA PRO A 556 -23.49 62.20 -29.33
C PRO A 556 -23.42 62.10 -27.80
N GLN A 557 -23.58 60.90 -27.24
CA GLN A 557 -23.50 60.67 -25.80
C GLN A 557 -22.05 60.75 -25.30
N MET A 558 -21.09 60.20 -26.07
CA MET A 558 -19.67 60.30 -25.75
C MET A 558 -19.21 61.75 -25.78
N LYS A 559 -19.60 62.48 -26.84
CA LYS A 559 -19.30 63.91 -26.99
C LYS A 559 -19.83 64.75 -25.82
N ARG A 560 -21.06 64.48 -25.35
CA ARG A 560 -21.64 65.14 -24.17
C ARG A 560 -20.92 64.78 -22.86
N ARG A 561 -20.55 63.51 -22.66
CA ARG A 561 -19.81 63.06 -21.46
C ARG A 561 -18.41 63.67 -21.39
N PHE A 562 -17.73 63.77 -22.53
CA PHE A 562 -16.42 64.41 -22.65
C PHE A 562 -16.49 65.92 -22.41
N MET A 563 -17.40 66.63 -23.09
CA MET A 563 -17.58 68.09 -22.96
C MET A 563 -18.05 68.53 -21.57
N ALA A 564 -18.76 67.66 -20.83
CA ALA A 564 -19.23 67.98 -19.48
C ALA A 564 -18.15 67.79 -18.39
N GLY A 565 -16.92 67.38 -18.76
CA GLY A 565 -15.88 67.01 -17.79
C GLY A 565 -16.24 65.78 -16.95
N ARG A 566 -17.18 64.94 -17.42
CA ARG A 566 -17.76 63.82 -16.66
C ARG A 566 -17.15 62.46 -17.02
N ILE A 567 -15.99 62.43 -17.65
CA ILE A 567 -15.22 61.18 -17.78
C ILE A 567 -14.42 61.00 -16.50
N HIS A 568 -15.14 60.93 -15.39
CA HIS A 568 -14.64 60.23 -14.23
C HIS A 568 -15.04 58.78 -14.41
N ALA A 569 -14.12 57.85 -14.14
CA ALA A 569 -14.47 56.45 -14.00
C ALA A 569 -15.73 56.37 -13.11
N PRO A 570 -16.77 55.60 -13.48
CA PRO A 570 -17.94 55.46 -12.64
C PRO A 570 -17.47 55.01 -11.25
N LYS A 571 -17.72 55.85 -10.22
CA LYS A 571 -17.52 55.43 -8.84
C LYS A 571 -18.51 54.31 -8.53
N PRO A 572 -18.11 53.30 -7.74
CA PRO A 572 -18.91 52.11 -7.46
C PRO A 572 -20.29 52.43 -6.90
#